data_AF-A0A7W7FWP3-F1
#
_entry.id   AF-A0A7W7FWP3-F1
#
_cell.length_a   1.000
_cell.length_b   1.000
_cell.length_c   1.000
_cell.angle_alpha   90.00
_cell.angle_beta   90.00
_cell.angle_gamma   90.00
#
_symmetry.space_group_name_H-M   'P 1'
#
loop_
_entity.id
_entity.type
_entity.pdbx_description
1 polymer ?
#
loop_
_entity_poly.entity_id
_entity_poly.type
_entity_poly.pdbx_seq_one_letter_code
_entity_poly.pdbx_strand_id
1 'polypeptide(L)'
;MRADGVRLDEHNVADPEQWLSAADLAELLGLDATSLAEEQADPDDYEIRWQRFLEQLGRHFGFGDGAKVTSCFLLFDRPDREHVWPFTIYPTYGAAGYVEVVFLYLSTRDPFTDPAIREDFRLRLNQIPGIDIPASKLARRPSFPLSVLADPANVRALGEILRWFRDTAER
;
A
#
# COMPACT_ATOMS: atom_id res chain seq x y z
N MET A 1 -23.97 -7.83 -32.77
CA MET A 1 -22.52 -7.69 -33.02
C MET A 1 -21.82 -8.08 -31.74
N ARG A 2 -21.14 -9.23 -31.76
CA ARG A 2 -20.41 -9.86 -30.64
C ARG A 2 -19.05 -10.26 -31.18
N ALA A 3 -17.99 -9.95 -30.44
CA ALA A 3 -16.86 -10.82 -30.10
C ALA A 3 -15.53 -10.05 -29.91
N ASP A 4 -15.50 -9.04 -29.03
CA ASP A 4 -14.24 -8.36 -28.65
C ASP A 4 -13.64 -8.95 -27.38
N GLY A 5 -13.88 -10.24 -27.07
CA GLY A 5 -13.23 -10.95 -25.95
C GLY A 5 -13.54 -10.45 -24.52
N VAL A 6 -14.11 -9.27 -24.36
CA VAL A 6 -14.43 -8.63 -23.06
C VAL A 6 -15.89 -8.92 -22.69
N ARG A 7 -16.08 -9.44 -21.47
CA ARG A 7 -17.38 -9.63 -20.83
C ARG A 7 -17.74 -8.34 -20.10
N LEU A 8 -18.88 -7.79 -20.47
CA LEU A 8 -19.48 -6.65 -19.80
C LEU A 8 -20.80 -7.10 -19.16
N ASP A 9 -21.12 -6.55 -18.00
CA ASP A 9 -22.41 -6.74 -17.36
C ASP A 9 -23.52 -5.94 -18.05
N GLU A 10 -24.74 -6.02 -17.53
CA GLU A 10 -25.92 -5.32 -18.05
C GLU A 10 -25.86 -3.79 -17.93
N HIS A 11 -24.90 -3.27 -17.17
CA HIS A 11 -24.62 -1.84 -17.02
C HIS A 11 -23.40 -1.39 -17.85
N ASN A 12 -22.90 -2.28 -18.73
CA ASN A 12 -21.74 -2.04 -19.59
C ASN A 12 -20.43 -1.83 -18.78
N VAL A 13 -20.35 -2.43 -17.59
CA VAL A 13 -19.18 -2.49 -16.71
C VAL A 13 -18.44 -3.80 -16.96
N ALA A 14 -17.11 -3.78 -16.91
CA ALA A 14 -16.31 -5.00 -17.09
C ALA A 14 -16.60 -6.03 -15.98
N ASP A 15 -16.72 -7.30 -16.38
CA ASP A 15 -16.87 -8.44 -15.47
C ASP A 15 -15.67 -8.50 -14.51
N PRO A 16 -15.86 -8.35 -13.19
CA PRO A 16 -14.76 -8.33 -12.22
C PRO A 16 -14.06 -9.68 -12.06
N GLU A 17 -14.67 -10.78 -12.53
CA GLU A 17 -14.04 -12.10 -12.54
C GLU A 17 -13.19 -12.33 -13.80
N GLN A 18 -13.31 -11.48 -14.81
CA GLN A 18 -12.48 -11.54 -16.00
C GLN A 18 -11.20 -10.71 -15.81
N TRP A 19 -10.07 -11.41 -15.74
CA TRP A 19 -8.75 -10.79 -15.73
C TRP A 19 -8.13 -10.82 -17.13
N LEU A 20 -7.81 -9.65 -17.67
CA LEU A 20 -7.04 -9.49 -18.90
C LEU A 20 -5.71 -8.82 -18.56
N SER A 21 -4.60 -9.42 -18.98
CA SER A 21 -3.28 -8.80 -18.82
C SER A 21 -3.12 -7.62 -19.78
N ALA A 22 -2.09 -6.79 -19.55
CA ALA A 22 -1.74 -5.72 -20.47
C ALA A 22 -1.40 -6.24 -21.88
N ALA A 23 -0.90 -7.47 -21.99
CA ALA A 23 -0.64 -8.14 -23.26
C ALA A 23 -1.95 -8.57 -23.95
N ASP A 24 -2.90 -9.15 -23.20
CA ASP A 24 -4.21 -9.55 -23.74
C ASP A 24 -4.99 -8.33 -24.26
N LEU A 25 -4.90 -7.21 -23.56
CA LEU A 25 -5.50 -5.94 -23.98
C LEU A 25 -4.81 -5.36 -25.23
N ALA A 26 -3.48 -5.45 -25.30
CA ALA A 26 -2.75 -4.99 -26.48
C ALA A 26 -3.10 -5.82 -27.72
N GLU A 27 -3.21 -7.14 -27.58
CA GLU A 27 -3.68 -8.04 -28.64
C GLU A 27 -5.11 -7.70 -29.07
N LEU A 28 -6.01 -7.48 -28.11
CA LEU A 28 -7.40 -7.10 -28.38
C LEU A 28 -7.52 -5.77 -29.14
N LEU A 29 -6.61 -4.83 -28.87
CA LEU A 29 -6.57 -3.51 -29.49
C LEU A 29 -5.73 -3.49 -30.78
N GLY A 30 -5.15 -4.62 -31.21
CA GLY A 30 -4.27 -4.71 -32.37
C GLY A 30 -2.96 -3.94 -32.21
N LEU A 31 -2.49 -3.75 -30.97
CA LEU A 31 -1.26 -3.05 -30.62
C LEU A 31 -0.09 -4.03 -30.52
N ASP A 32 1.09 -3.60 -30.97
CA ASP A 32 2.32 -4.38 -30.84
C ASP A 32 2.78 -4.40 -29.37
N ALA A 33 2.60 -5.55 -28.72
CA ALA A 33 2.89 -5.78 -27.31
C ALA A 33 4.36 -6.20 -27.04
N THR A 34 5.24 -6.18 -28.05
CA THR A 34 6.60 -6.73 -27.94
C THR A 34 7.43 -6.06 -26.82
N SER A 35 7.14 -4.80 -26.46
CA SER A 35 7.78 -4.08 -25.35
C SER A 35 7.08 -4.21 -23.99
N LEU A 36 5.90 -4.85 -23.93
CA LEU A 36 5.14 -5.08 -22.68
C LEU A 36 5.53 -6.40 -21.99
N ALA A 37 6.36 -7.22 -22.65
CA ALA A 37 6.78 -8.52 -22.17
C ALA A 37 7.84 -8.46 -21.05
N GLU A 38 8.45 -7.30 -20.76
CA GLU A 38 9.67 -7.23 -19.93
C GLU A 38 9.47 -7.08 -18.42
N GLU A 39 8.25 -7.06 -17.88
CA GLU A 39 8.10 -7.30 -16.44
C GLU A 39 6.73 -7.87 -16.08
N GLN A 40 6.40 -9.04 -16.64
CA GLN A 40 5.36 -9.87 -16.06
C GLN A 40 5.92 -10.48 -14.77
N ALA A 41 5.70 -9.80 -13.64
CA ALA A 41 5.81 -10.45 -12.35
C ALA A 41 4.86 -11.65 -12.36
N ASP A 42 5.39 -12.84 -12.08
CA ASP A 42 4.59 -14.06 -11.96
C ASP A 42 3.44 -13.80 -10.97
N PRO A 43 2.16 -13.91 -11.39
CA PRO A 43 1.01 -13.62 -10.54
C PRO A 43 1.02 -14.44 -9.24
N ASP A 44 1.52 -15.68 -9.30
CA ASP A 44 1.63 -16.55 -8.13
C ASP A 44 2.75 -16.05 -7.19
N ASP A 45 3.80 -15.46 -7.76
CA ASP A 45 4.92 -14.90 -7.01
C ASP A 45 4.55 -13.55 -6.35
N TYR A 46 3.73 -12.72 -7.00
CA TYR A 46 3.15 -11.53 -6.36
C TYR A 46 2.26 -11.93 -5.18
N GLU A 47 1.31 -12.86 -5.37
CA GLU A 47 0.41 -13.28 -4.29
C GLU A 47 1.19 -13.94 -3.16
N ILE A 48 2.20 -14.77 -3.42
CA ILE A 48 3.05 -15.38 -2.38
C ILE A 48 3.89 -14.33 -1.64
N ARG A 49 4.51 -13.38 -2.35
CA ARG A 49 5.28 -12.29 -1.71
C ARG A 49 4.38 -11.38 -0.90
N TRP A 50 3.18 -11.11 -1.40
CA TRP A 50 2.15 -10.33 -0.72
C TRP A 50 1.66 -11.06 0.53
N GLN A 51 1.27 -12.33 0.43
CA GLN A 51 0.88 -13.16 1.57
C GLN A 51 1.99 -13.25 2.63
N ARG A 52 3.26 -13.43 2.23
CA ARG A 52 4.39 -13.42 3.17
C ARG A 52 4.62 -12.06 3.82
N PHE A 53 4.47 -10.98 3.06
CA PHE A 53 4.52 -9.62 3.58
C PHE A 53 3.38 -9.37 4.59
N LEU A 54 2.16 -9.83 4.29
CA LEU A 54 1.00 -9.75 5.16
C LEU A 54 1.16 -10.61 6.43
N GLU A 55 1.71 -11.82 6.32
CA GLU A 55 2.03 -12.71 7.44
C GLU A 55 3.08 -12.09 8.37
N GLN A 56 4.08 -11.40 7.81
CA GLN A 56 5.13 -10.71 8.57
C GLN A 56 4.62 -9.44 9.28
N LEU A 57 3.54 -8.83 8.79
CA LEU A 57 3.01 -7.57 9.31
C LEU A 57 1.96 -7.70 10.43
N GLY A 58 1.50 -8.91 10.75
CA GLY A 58 0.67 -9.12 11.95
C GLY A 58 -0.83 -8.87 11.75
N ARG A 59 -1.45 -9.71 10.93
CA ARG A 59 -2.84 -10.24 11.03
C ARG A 59 -4.08 -9.33 11.10
N HIS A 60 -4.03 -8.01 10.96
CA HIS A 60 -5.28 -7.22 10.80
C HIS A 60 -5.16 -6.11 9.75
N PHE A 61 -5.91 -6.27 8.65
CA PHE A 61 -5.95 -5.34 7.53
C PHE A 61 -7.37 -4.85 7.28
N GLY A 62 -7.50 -3.60 6.86
CA GLY A 62 -8.71 -3.08 6.23
C GLY A 62 -8.45 -2.79 4.76
N PHE A 63 -9.47 -2.91 3.91
CA PHE A 63 -9.42 -2.46 2.51
C PHE A 63 -10.29 -1.21 2.34
N GLY A 64 -9.82 -0.22 1.58
CA GLY A 64 -10.63 0.94 1.23
C GLY A 64 -11.66 0.61 0.15
N ASP A 65 -12.86 1.16 0.25
CA ASP A 65 -14.01 0.94 -0.66
C ASP A 65 -13.89 1.71 -2.00
N GLY A 66 -12.67 2.00 -2.45
CA GLY A 66 -12.42 2.80 -3.64
C GLY A 66 -12.53 1.97 -4.91
N ALA A 67 -13.56 2.20 -5.74
CA ALA A 67 -13.84 1.51 -7.01
C ALA A 67 -12.71 1.53 -8.08
N LYS A 68 -11.56 2.15 -7.82
CA LYS A 68 -10.38 2.19 -8.71
C LYS A 68 -9.05 1.91 -8.01
N VAL A 69 -9.04 1.73 -6.69
CA VAL A 69 -7.81 1.73 -5.89
C VAL A 69 -7.94 0.76 -4.72
N THR A 70 -7.32 -0.42 -4.85
CA THR A 70 -7.13 -1.35 -3.74
C THR A 70 -6.14 -0.73 -2.76
N SER A 71 -6.63 -0.16 -1.66
CA SER A 71 -5.79 0.35 -0.58
C SER A 71 -5.78 -0.64 0.57
N CYS A 72 -4.62 -0.84 1.19
CA CYS A 72 -4.47 -1.71 2.36
C CYS A 72 -4.07 -0.86 3.57
N PHE A 73 -4.85 -0.96 4.66
CA PHE A 73 -4.58 -0.30 5.94
C PHE A 73 -3.91 -1.27 6.90
N LEU A 74 -2.81 -0.86 7.54
CA LEU A 74 -2.21 -1.59 8.65
C LEU A 74 -2.89 -1.18 9.96
N LEU A 75 -4.04 -1.77 10.25
CA LEU A 75 -4.85 -1.39 11.40
C LEU A 75 -4.32 -2.06 12.67
N PHE A 76 -4.06 -1.26 13.71
CA PHE A 76 -3.93 -1.77 15.06
C PHE A 76 -5.26 -1.59 15.79
N ASP A 77 -5.90 -2.71 16.10
CA ASP A 77 -7.15 -2.71 16.87
C ASP A 77 -6.89 -2.30 18.33
N ARG A 78 -7.76 -1.45 18.85
CA ARG A 78 -7.75 -0.99 20.24
C ARG A 78 -9.20 -1.05 20.74
N PRO A 79 -9.62 -2.11 21.45
CA PRO A 79 -11.03 -2.33 21.76
C PRO A 79 -11.72 -1.17 22.50
N ASP A 80 -10.96 -0.37 23.26
CA ASP A 80 -11.47 0.76 24.05
C ASP A 80 -11.07 2.14 23.50
N ARG A 81 -10.46 2.23 22.29
CA ARG A 81 -9.96 3.49 21.70
C ARG A 81 -10.16 3.51 20.19
N GLU A 82 -10.08 4.69 19.56
CA GLU A 82 -10.06 4.76 18.10
C GLU A 82 -8.89 3.96 17.52
N HIS A 83 -9.13 3.21 16.43
CA HIS A 83 -8.07 2.51 15.71
C HIS A 83 -7.01 3.50 15.21
N VAL A 84 -5.76 3.05 15.23
CA VAL A 84 -4.63 3.78 14.64
C VAL A 84 -3.95 2.89 13.61
N TRP A 85 -3.43 3.53 12.57
CA TRP A 85 -2.62 2.89 11.55
C TRP A 85 -1.49 3.84 11.16
N PRO A 86 -0.28 3.34 10.91
CA PRO A 86 0.84 4.18 10.48
C PRO A 86 0.81 4.48 8.98
N PHE A 87 0.26 3.54 8.18
CA PHE A 87 0.36 3.58 6.72
C PHE A 87 -0.92 3.17 6.00
N THR A 88 -1.07 3.72 4.79
CA THR A 88 -1.94 3.18 3.74
C THR A 88 -1.07 2.78 2.55
N ILE A 89 -1.21 1.55 2.06
CA ILE A 89 -0.43 1.04 0.93
C ILE A 89 -1.26 1.12 -0.35
N TYR A 90 -0.66 1.68 -1.41
CA TYR A 90 -1.23 1.81 -2.74
C TYR A 90 -0.36 1.03 -3.74
N PRO A 91 -0.63 -0.27 -3.94
CA PRO A 91 0.27 -1.15 -4.70
C PRO A 91 0.25 -0.89 -6.21
N THR A 92 -0.86 -0.39 -6.76
CA THR A 92 -1.07 -0.27 -8.21
C THR A 92 -1.14 1.18 -8.71
N TYR A 93 -0.94 2.16 -7.82
CA TYR A 93 -1.00 3.58 -8.19
C TYR A 93 0.38 4.13 -8.55
N GLY A 94 0.51 4.63 -9.78
CA GLY A 94 1.81 4.88 -10.40
C GLY A 94 2.50 3.54 -10.72
N ALA A 95 3.39 3.52 -11.71
CA ALA A 95 3.98 2.27 -12.23
C ALA A 95 4.66 1.36 -11.19
N ALA A 96 4.96 1.87 -9.98
CA ALA A 96 5.68 1.16 -8.93
C ALA A 96 4.98 1.14 -7.54
N GLY A 97 3.80 1.75 -7.39
CA GLY A 97 3.11 1.85 -6.10
C GLY A 97 3.81 2.72 -5.04
N TYR A 98 3.09 3.06 -3.97
CA TYR A 98 3.63 3.86 -2.87
C TYR A 98 2.99 3.53 -1.51
N VAL A 99 3.69 3.92 -0.44
CA VAL A 99 3.20 3.88 0.93
C VAL A 99 2.95 5.30 1.41
N GLU A 100 1.72 5.60 1.82
CA GLU A 100 1.33 6.86 2.44
C GLU A 100 1.52 6.77 3.96
N VAL A 101 2.17 7.78 4.56
CA VAL A 101 2.28 7.94 6.02
C VAL A 101 1.18 8.88 6.50
N VAL A 102 0.33 8.40 7.38
CA VAL A 102 -0.94 9.08 7.70
C VAL A 102 -0.87 10.10 8.83
N PHE A 103 0.17 10.95 8.88
CA PHE A 103 0.34 11.92 9.97
C PHE A 103 -0.88 12.82 10.20
N LEU A 104 -1.60 13.19 9.13
CA LEU A 104 -2.86 13.94 9.21
C LEU A 104 -3.94 13.19 10.03
N TYR A 105 -4.06 11.87 9.91
CA TYR A 105 -5.04 11.10 10.68
C TYR A 105 -4.54 10.80 12.10
N LEU A 106 -3.22 10.68 12.29
CA LEU A 106 -2.62 10.52 13.60
C LEU A 106 -2.77 11.75 14.49
N SER A 107 -2.87 12.96 13.92
CA SER A 107 -2.92 14.19 14.72
C SER A 107 -4.17 14.35 15.60
N THR A 108 -5.18 13.50 15.43
CA THR A 108 -6.41 13.49 16.25
C THR A 108 -6.57 12.21 17.06
N ARG A 109 -5.55 11.35 17.12
CA ARG A 109 -5.62 10.03 17.75
C ARG A 109 -4.51 9.88 18.79
N ASP A 110 -4.89 9.66 20.03
CA ASP A 110 -3.91 9.47 21.10
C ASP A 110 -3.06 8.20 20.87
N PRO A 111 -1.76 8.23 21.24
CA PRO A 111 -1.03 9.38 21.80
C PRO A 111 -0.42 10.30 20.72
N PHE A 112 -0.67 10.05 19.44
CA PHE A 112 -0.06 10.79 18.32
C PHE A 112 -0.63 12.20 18.11
N THR A 113 -1.59 12.63 18.92
CA THR A 113 -1.97 14.02 19.07
C THR A 113 -0.75 14.89 19.41
N ASP A 114 0.18 14.38 20.23
CA ASP A 114 1.46 15.02 20.52
C ASP A 114 2.37 15.08 19.26
N PRO A 115 2.72 16.28 18.75
CA PRO A 115 3.61 16.41 17.60
C PRO A 115 5.02 15.85 17.84
N ALA A 116 5.49 15.77 19.09
CA ALA A 116 6.80 15.19 19.40
C ALA A 116 6.83 13.67 19.13
N ILE A 117 5.73 12.96 19.39
CA ILE A 117 5.61 11.53 19.09
C ILE A 117 5.58 11.30 17.57
N ARG A 118 4.88 12.16 16.82
CA ARG A 118 4.91 12.12 15.35
C ARG A 118 6.29 12.44 14.77
N GLU A 119 7.04 13.34 15.40
CA GLU A 119 8.41 13.63 15.00
C GLU A 119 9.36 12.46 15.27
N ASP A 120 9.25 11.76 16.41
CA ASP A 120 10.04 10.54 16.66
C ASP A 120 9.72 9.46 15.61
N PHE A 121 8.43 9.30 15.27
CA PHE A 121 8.02 8.39 14.19
C PHE A 121 8.65 8.78 12.84
N ARG A 122 8.62 10.05 12.47
CA ARG A 122 9.24 10.56 11.23
C ARG A 122 10.75 10.32 11.21
N LEU A 123 11.44 10.61 12.30
CA LEU A 123 12.90 10.44 12.42
C LEU A 123 13.31 8.98 12.31
N ARG A 124 12.53 8.05 12.90
CA ARG A 124 12.72 6.61 12.75
C ARG A 124 12.55 6.17 11.30
N LEU A 125 11.51 6.64 10.60
CA LEU A 125 11.28 6.32 9.20
C LEU A 125 12.42 6.81 8.30
N ASN A 126 12.91 8.04 8.52
CA ASN A 126 14.03 8.60 7.78
C ASN A 126 15.38 7.89 8.04
N GLN A 127 15.45 6.91 8.98
CA GLN A 127 16.64 6.04 9.10
C GLN A 127 16.68 4.96 8.00
N ILE A 128 15.55 4.68 7.33
CA ILE A 128 15.48 3.68 6.27
C ILE A 128 15.98 4.31 4.96
N PRO A 129 17.03 3.75 4.33
CA PRO A 129 17.49 4.21 3.01
C PRO A 129 16.35 4.24 1.99
N GLY A 130 16.16 5.39 1.34
CA GLY A 130 15.08 5.60 0.37
C GLY A 130 13.81 6.25 0.95
N ILE A 131 13.76 6.51 2.26
CA ILE A 131 12.69 7.30 2.88
C ILE A 131 13.24 8.68 3.28
N ASP A 132 12.65 9.73 2.70
CA ASP A 132 12.89 11.11 3.12
C ASP A 132 11.57 11.85 3.31
N ILE A 133 11.18 12.00 4.57
CA ILE A 133 9.99 12.74 4.96
C ILE A 133 10.42 14.06 5.62
N PRO A 134 10.15 15.23 5.02
CA PRO A 134 10.45 16.52 5.62
C PRO A 134 9.62 16.79 6.88
N ALA A 135 10.18 17.50 7.87
CA ALA A 135 9.46 17.88 9.10
C ALA A 135 8.20 18.73 8.82
N SER A 136 8.18 19.51 7.72
CA SER A 136 7.01 20.29 7.30
C SER A 136 5.80 19.44 6.89
N LYS A 137 5.95 18.11 6.77
CA LYS A 137 4.89 17.17 6.37
C LYS A 137 4.19 16.48 7.56
N LEU A 138 4.54 16.79 8.81
CA LEU A 138 3.91 16.20 10.02
C LEU A 138 2.40 16.49 10.18
N ALA A 139 1.85 17.42 9.41
CA ALA A 139 0.41 17.71 9.35
C ALA A 139 -0.23 17.30 8.01
N ARG A 140 0.46 16.48 7.21
CA ARG A 140 0.07 16.06 5.87
C ARG A 140 0.15 14.53 5.75
N ARG A 141 0.13 14.04 4.51
CA ARG A 141 0.22 12.63 4.17
C ARG A 141 1.37 12.43 3.18
N PRO A 142 2.62 12.55 3.64
CA PRO A 142 3.77 12.26 2.79
C PRO A 142 3.76 10.78 2.40
N SER A 143 4.48 10.44 1.35
CA SER A 143 4.62 9.06 0.88
C SER A 143 6.05 8.73 0.53
N PHE A 144 6.35 7.43 0.47
CA PHE A 144 7.60 6.90 -0.07
C PHE A 144 7.30 5.77 -1.08
N PRO A 145 8.18 5.52 -2.06
CA PRO A 145 7.97 4.47 -3.07
C PRO A 145 7.89 3.08 -2.45
N LEU A 146 6.99 2.22 -2.94
CA LEU A 146 6.87 0.85 -2.43
C LEU A 146 8.16 0.03 -2.69
N SER A 147 8.91 0.37 -3.73
CA SER A 147 10.21 -0.23 -4.07
C SER A 147 11.26 -0.12 -2.97
N VAL A 148 11.13 0.80 -2.01
CA VAL A 148 11.97 0.84 -0.80
C VAL A 148 11.92 -0.48 -0.03
N LEU A 149 10.78 -1.18 -0.08
CA LEU A 149 10.56 -2.45 0.61
C LEU A 149 11.05 -3.67 -0.18
N ALA A 150 11.66 -3.48 -1.36
CA ALA A 150 12.32 -4.55 -2.09
C ALA A 150 13.61 -5.02 -1.39
N ASP A 151 14.22 -4.18 -0.55
CA ASP A 151 15.37 -4.56 0.28
C ASP A 151 14.90 -5.24 1.59
N PRO A 152 15.28 -6.51 1.84
CA PRO A 152 14.95 -7.20 3.09
C PRO A 152 15.46 -6.50 4.36
N ALA A 153 16.53 -5.73 4.29
CA ALA A 153 17.02 -4.94 5.42
C ALA A 153 16.05 -3.81 5.77
N ASN A 154 15.47 -3.15 4.77
CA ASN A 154 14.46 -2.11 4.95
C ASN A 154 13.15 -2.68 5.52
N VAL A 155 12.73 -3.87 5.08
CA VAL A 155 11.56 -4.57 5.63
C VAL A 155 11.77 -4.87 7.12
N ARG A 156 12.95 -5.38 7.51
CA ARG A 156 13.27 -5.63 8.93
C ARG A 156 13.27 -4.34 9.75
N ALA A 157 13.89 -3.27 9.26
CA ALA A 157 13.91 -1.98 9.93
C ALA A 157 12.49 -1.41 10.11
N LEU A 158 11.66 -1.48 9.06
CA LEU A 158 10.27 -1.05 9.12
C LEU A 158 9.47 -1.87 10.14
N GLY A 159 9.72 -3.18 10.23
CA GLY A 159 9.11 -4.05 11.24
C GLY A 159 9.42 -3.61 12.68
N GLU A 160 10.65 -3.18 12.98
CA GLU A 160 11.00 -2.62 14.30
C GLU A 160 10.27 -1.30 14.57
N ILE A 161 10.14 -0.45 13.55
CA ILE A 161 9.42 0.82 13.68
C ILE A 161 7.93 0.58 13.92
N LEU A 162 7.33 -0.40 13.23
CA LEU A 162 5.94 -0.80 13.41
C LEU A 162 5.69 -1.39 14.80
N ARG A 163 6.64 -2.17 15.35
CA ARG A 163 6.59 -2.60 16.75
C ARG A 163 6.59 -1.41 17.71
N TRP A 164 7.53 -0.47 17.54
CA TRP A 164 7.55 0.75 18.34
C TRP A 164 6.25 1.56 18.22
N PHE A 165 5.68 1.67 17.02
CA PHE A 165 4.44 2.40 16.78
C PHE A 165 3.28 1.77 17.57
N ARG A 166 3.14 0.43 17.50
CA ARG A 166 2.13 -0.31 18.27
C ARG A 166 2.33 -0.13 19.77
N ASP A 167 3.55 -0.36 20.27
CA ASP A 167 3.86 -0.25 21.70
C ASP A 167 3.65 1.20 22.22
N THR A 168 3.79 2.19 21.33
CA THR A 168 3.46 3.60 21.63
C THR A 168 1.95 3.82 21.64
N ALA A 169 1.21 3.25 20.66
CA ALA A 169 -0.24 3.35 20.57
C ALA A 169 -1.00 2.74 21.77
N GLU A 170 -0.39 1.79 22.47
CA GLU A 170 -0.95 1.12 23.65
C GLU A 170 -0.79 1.92 24.96
N ARG A 171 0.05 2.96 24.98
CA ARG A 171 0.19 3.87 26.13
C ARG A 171 -1.07 4.72 26.26
#